data_AF-A0A9W6YKF9-F1
#
_entry.id   AF-A0A9W6YKF9-F1
#
_cell.length_a   1.000
_cell.length_b   1.000
_cell.length_c   1.000
_cell.angle_alpha   90.00
_cell.angle_beta   90.00
_cell.angle_gamma   90.00
#
_symmetry.space_group_name_H-M   'P 1'
#
loop_
_entity.id
_entity.type
_entity.pdbx_description
1 polymer ?
#
loop_
_entity_poly.entity_id
_entity_poly.type
_entity_poly.pdbx_seq_one_letter_code
_entity_poly.pdbx_strand_id
1 'polypeptide(L)'
;MQFFRGFGLDMFADGVSLPGLAEKIMYGTVYNGDYIKPRPCKAAKPFEFRKTRFNSYKAQDKKADREFKMTLEHLNKLLKSQSYLCGLCYEPLTKKTASADRINNLRGHEDGNILITCSSCNIARKDMNIKAFRRQKLLEYNGDRLIHSIDEAQSEVYRLMETNITGGPSIIFNRFAKADMTRIRGGKMCKKVIGYDANALYLWCLGQDMPCGRLTKIDPYIGLIDDILADKQFGFIECDIETPEHLKEHFREMTPIFKNVEIDPTAEVIGEFMAESRKLIGSYFGKKILIYTHLLKWYIAHGLVVTKVHSFVKCHAARPFHKFTEIVSDARRTGDEDKSKEVIGTSMKFVGNAPFGKSAMNQTKHKNVRYESCDDEISKLIEKNLFQGLEELNGSTK
;
A
#
# COMPACT_ATOMS: atom_id res chain seq x y z
N MET A 1 -1.13 -29.09 -13.40
CA MET A 1 -1.30 -27.76 -14.05
C MET A 1 -2.00 -27.79 -15.41
N GLN A 2 -2.02 -28.91 -16.15
CA GLN A 2 -2.74 -29.03 -17.44
C GLN A 2 -4.24 -28.68 -17.35
N PHE A 3 -4.91 -29.07 -16.25
CA PHE A 3 -6.32 -28.78 -16.01
C PHE A 3 -6.65 -27.28 -16.17
N PHE A 4 -5.96 -26.40 -15.46
CA PHE A 4 -6.23 -24.95 -15.48
C PHE A 4 -5.79 -24.26 -16.78
N ARG A 5 -4.70 -24.73 -17.40
CA ARG A 5 -4.23 -24.21 -18.69
C ARG A 5 -5.23 -24.49 -19.82
N GLY A 6 -5.94 -25.62 -19.76
CA GLY A 6 -7.02 -25.96 -20.70
C GLY A 6 -8.22 -25.00 -20.66
N PHE A 7 -8.38 -24.26 -19.55
CA PHE A 7 -9.42 -23.23 -19.40
C PHE A 7 -8.93 -21.81 -19.67
N GLY A 8 -7.68 -21.63 -20.16
CA GLY A 8 -7.10 -20.30 -20.38
C GLY A 8 -6.82 -19.52 -19.09
N LEU A 9 -6.76 -20.21 -17.94
CA LEU A 9 -6.45 -19.59 -16.65
C LEU A 9 -4.93 -19.60 -16.43
N ASP A 10 -4.33 -18.41 -16.50
CA ASP A 10 -2.94 -18.20 -16.12
C ASP A 10 -2.83 -18.14 -14.58
N MET A 11 -2.28 -19.21 -13.98
CA MET A 11 -2.04 -19.27 -12.54
C MET A 11 -0.75 -18.55 -12.10
N PHE A 12 0.05 -18.02 -13.02
CA PHE A 12 1.33 -17.37 -12.71
C PHE A 12 1.18 -15.89 -12.36
N ALA A 13 0.19 -15.21 -12.93
CA ALA A 13 -0.32 -13.97 -12.35
C ALA A 13 -1.16 -14.36 -11.13
N ASP A 14 -0.74 -14.00 -9.92
CA ASP A 14 -1.45 -14.34 -8.68
C ASP A 14 -2.79 -13.57 -8.53
N GLY A 15 -3.68 -13.77 -9.49
CA GLY A 15 -4.99 -13.18 -9.59
C GLY A 15 -6.11 -14.13 -9.22
N VAL A 16 -5.79 -15.39 -8.92
CA VAL A 16 -6.75 -16.47 -8.64
C VAL A 16 -6.52 -17.17 -7.30
N SER A 17 -5.40 -16.93 -6.60
CA SER A 17 -5.23 -17.47 -5.24
C SER A 17 -6.18 -16.78 -4.27
N LEU A 18 -6.53 -17.47 -3.18
CA LEU A 18 -7.37 -16.89 -2.14
C LEU A 18 -6.74 -15.61 -1.54
N PRO A 19 -5.43 -15.54 -1.22
CA PRO A 19 -4.81 -14.28 -0.79
C PRO A 19 -4.85 -13.17 -1.84
N GLY A 20 -4.59 -13.48 -3.11
CA GLY A 20 -4.65 -12.50 -4.20
C GLY A 20 -6.07 -11.98 -4.43
N LEU A 21 -7.08 -12.85 -4.34
CA LEU A 21 -8.49 -12.46 -4.41
C LEU A 21 -8.90 -11.60 -3.20
N ALA A 22 -8.46 -11.96 -2.00
CA ALA A 22 -8.71 -11.16 -0.80
C ALA A 22 -8.09 -9.77 -0.90
N GLU A 23 -6.85 -9.66 -1.42
CA GLU A 23 -6.20 -8.37 -1.67
C GLU A 23 -6.99 -7.53 -2.70
N LYS A 24 -7.48 -8.15 -3.78
CA LYS A 24 -8.36 -7.48 -4.75
C LYS A 24 -9.66 -7.00 -4.12
N ILE A 25 -10.27 -7.77 -3.21
CA ILE A 25 -11.46 -7.35 -2.46
C ILE A 25 -11.13 -6.11 -1.61
N MET A 26 -10.02 -6.16 -0.86
CA MET A 26 -9.54 -5.05 -0.03
C MET A 26 -9.36 -3.78 -0.86
N TYR A 27 -8.57 -3.82 -1.95
CA TYR A 27 -8.40 -2.67 -2.84
C TYR A 27 -9.68 -2.29 -3.59
N GLY A 28 -10.58 -3.25 -3.86
CA GLY A 28 -11.90 -3.00 -4.43
C GLY A 28 -12.73 -2.05 -3.56
N THR A 29 -12.65 -2.18 -2.22
CA THR A 29 -13.34 -1.25 -1.31
C THR A 29 -12.81 0.20 -1.41
N VAL A 30 -11.55 0.36 -1.82
CA VAL A 30 -10.90 1.67 -2.04
C VAL A 30 -11.30 2.23 -3.40
N TYR A 31 -11.04 1.46 -4.46
CA TYR A 31 -11.09 1.92 -5.85
C TYR A 31 -12.50 1.95 -6.44
N ASN A 32 -13.38 1.08 -5.96
CA ASN A 32 -14.76 0.95 -6.44
C ASN A 32 -15.78 1.43 -5.40
N GLY A 33 -15.35 1.70 -4.17
CA GLY A 33 -16.17 2.28 -3.13
C GLY A 33 -16.14 3.81 -3.12
N ASP A 34 -16.60 4.38 -2.00
CA ASP A 34 -16.77 5.82 -1.84
C ASP A 34 -15.52 6.53 -1.29
N TYR A 35 -14.40 5.82 -1.13
CA TYR A 35 -13.18 6.37 -0.56
C TYR A 35 -12.54 7.41 -1.49
N ILE A 36 -12.45 7.10 -2.78
CA ILE A 36 -11.92 8.01 -3.80
C ILE A 36 -12.97 9.06 -4.10
N LYS A 37 -12.66 10.32 -3.76
CA LYS A 37 -13.60 11.43 -3.93
C LYS A 37 -13.28 12.22 -5.19
N PRO A 38 -14.30 12.66 -5.96
CA PRO A 38 -14.08 13.62 -7.02
C PRO A 38 -13.52 14.92 -6.44
N ARG A 39 -12.78 15.66 -7.26
CA ARG A 39 -12.34 17.00 -6.89
C ARG A 39 -13.55 17.89 -6.60
N PRO A 40 -13.55 18.69 -5.52
CA PRO A 40 -14.62 19.64 -5.26
C PRO A 40 -14.68 20.69 -6.36
N CYS A 41 -15.88 20.93 -6.87
CA CYS A 41 -16.13 21.98 -7.86
C CYS A 41 -15.95 23.35 -7.21
N LYS A 42 -14.99 24.13 -7.69
CA LYS A 42 -14.81 25.53 -7.27
C LYS A 42 -15.65 26.44 -8.15
N ALA A 43 -16.18 27.53 -7.60
CA ALA A 43 -16.90 28.53 -8.38
C ALA A 43 -15.98 29.10 -9.49
N ALA A 44 -16.48 29.15 -10.72
CA ALA A 44 -15.78 29.68 -11.87
C ALA A 44 -16.51 30.91 -12.42
N LYS A 45 -15.74 31.91 -12.86
CA LYS A 45 -16.31 33.15 -13.42
C LYS A 45 -16.79 32.90 -14.86
N PRO A 46 -17.99 33.34 -15.24
CA PRO A 46 -18.46 33.25 -16.62
C PRO A 46 -17.52 33.94 -17.61
N PHE A 47 -17.31 33.32 -18.78
CA PHE A 47 -16.58 33.92 -19.89
C PHE A 47 -16.99 33.31 -21.23
N GLU A 48 -16.73 34.06 -22.31
CA GLU A 48 -16.84 33.56 -23.68
C GLU A 48 -15.54 32.92 -24.18
N PHE A 49 -15.69 31.85 -24.96
CA PHE A 49 -14.59 31.12 -25.56
C PHE A 49 -13.75 32.01 -26.48
N ARG A 50 -12.43 31.86 -26.41
CA ARG A 50 -11.49 32.72 -27.13
C ARG A 50 -11.51 32.43 -28.64
N LYS A 51 -11.94 33.41 -29.44
CA LYS A 51 -11.99 33.33 -30.92
C LYS A 51 -10.67 32.89 -31.56
N THR A 52 -9.53 33.40 -31.08
CA THR A 52 -8.22 33.01 -31.64
C THR A 52 -7.91 31.53 -31.41
N ARG A 53 -8.35 30.95 -30.28
CA ARG A 53 -8.19 29.51 -30.00
C ARG A 53 -9.13 28.69 -30.87
N PHE A 54 -10.38 29.14 -31.04
CA PHE A 54 -11.33 28.52 -31.97
C PHE A 54 -10.76 28.41 -33.40
N ASN A 55 -10.21 29.51 -33.94
CA ASN A 55 -9.63 29.52 -35.28
C ASN A 55 -8.46 28.54 -35.45
N SER A 56 -7.70 28.27 -34.38
CA SER A 56 -6.57 27.32 -34.45
C SER A 56 -7.00 25.88 -34.72
N TYR A 57 -8.20 25.48 -34.31
CA TYR A 57 -8.71 24.13 -34.52
C TYR A 57 -9.05 23.86 -35.99
N LYS A 58 -9.52 24.88 -36.72
CA LYS A 58 -9.80 24.77 -38.16
C LYS A 58 -8.54 24.42 -38.96
N ALA A 59 -7.41 25.04 -38.63
CA ALA A 59 -6.12 24.72 -39.23
C ALA A 59 -5.62 23.32 -38.81
N GLN A 60 -5.84 22.95 -37.54
CA GLN A 60 -5.45 21.64 -37.01
C GLN A 60 -6.18 20.48 -37.71
N ASP A 61 -7.50 20.58 -37.88
CA ASP A 61 -8.29 19.54 -38.52
C ASP A 61 -8.06 19.46 -40.02
N LYS A 62 -7.88 20.61 -40.69
CA LYS A 62 -7.45 20.63 -42.10
C LYS A 62 -6.11 19.91 -42.31
N LYS A 63 -5.14 20.09 -41.40
CA LYS A 63 -3.84 19.41 -41.47
C LYS A 63 -3.93 17.90 -41.24
N ALA A 64 -4.91 17.45 -40.46
CA ALA A 64 -5.09 16.05 -40.09
C ALA A 64 -6.16 15.34 -40.93
N ASP A 65 -6.65 15.96 -42.00
CA ASP A 65 -7.72 15.47 -42.87
C ASP A 65 -9.01 15.09 -42.11
N ARG A 66 -9.48 15.99 -41.23
CA ARG A 66 -10.70 15.81 -40.44
C ARG A 66 -11.73 16.90 -40.73
N GLU A 67 -13.01 16.57 -40.59
CA GLU A 67 -14.09 17.53 -40.74
C GLU A 67 -14.08 18.58 -39.62
N PHE A 68 -14.38 19.84 -39.96
CA PHE A 68 -14.58 20.91 -39.00
C PHE A 68 -16.01 21.46 -39.13
N LYS A 69 -16.87 21.16 -38.16
CA LYS A 69 -18.28 21.59 -38.10
C LYS A 69 -18.66 22.19 -36.75
N MET A 70 -17.67 22.59 -35.95
CA MET A 70 -17.88 23.17 -34.63
C MET A 70 -18.18 24.67 -34.70
N THR A 71 -19.11 25.14 -33.86
CA THR A 71 -19.48 26.57 -33.77
C THR A 71 -19.00 27.24 -32.48
N LEU A 72 -18.72 28.54 -32.53
CA LEU A 72 -18.35 29.30 -31.32
C LEU A 72 -19.52 29.39 -30.33
N GLU A 73 -20.75 29.46 -30.83
CA GLU A 73 -21.97 29.42 -30.02
C GLU A 73 -22.09 28.10 -29.23
N HIS A 74 -21.83 26.97 -29.88
CA HIS A 74 -21.80 25.67 -29.22
C HIS A 74 -20.75 25.61 -28.10
N LEU A 75 -19.54 26.12 -28.33
CA LEU A 75 -18.50 26.19 -27.30
C LEU A 75 -18.92 27.03 -26.08
N ASN A 76 -19.58 28.17 -26.31
CA ASN A 76 -20.11 29.01 -25.22
C ASN A 76 -21.25 28.32 -24.47
N LYS A 77 -22.13 27.59 -25.18
CA LYS A 77 -23.18 26.77 -24.57
C LYS A 77 -22.59 25.66 -23.69
N LEU A 78 -21.55 24.97 -24.17
CA LEU A 78 -20.83 23.94 -23.41
C LEU A 78 -20.12 24.51 -22.18
N LEU A 79 -19.49 25.68 -22.28
CA LEU A 79 -18.90 26.37 -21.14
C LEU A 79 -19.93 26.61 -20.04
N LYS A 80 -21.12 27.11 -20.40
CA LYS A 80 -22.21 27.34 -19.45
C LYS A 80 -22.74 26.04 -18.86
N SER A 81 -22.98 25.02 -19.68
CA SER A 81 -23.50 23.71 -19.19
C SER A 81 -22.51 22.98 -18.30
N GLN A 82 -21.20 23.17 -18.51
CA GLN A 82 -20.14 22.63 -17.65
C GLN A 82 -19.80 23.54 -16.46
N SER A 83 -20.59 24.57 -16.19
CA SER A 83 -20.35 25.54 -15.11
C SER A 83 -18.94 26.16 -15.16
N TYR A 84 -18.39 26.32 -16.37
CA TYR A 84 -17.04 26.84 -16.62
C TYR A 84 -15.93 26.01 -15.96
N LEU A 85 -16.15 24.72 -15.75
CA LEU A 85 -15.18 23.77 -15.22
C LEU A 85 -14.62 22.85 -16.31
N CYS A 86 -13.37 22.44 -16.12
CA CYS A 86 -12.75 21.43 -16.97
C CYS A 86 -13.53 20.12 -16.86
N GLY A 87 -14.00 19.59 -18.00
CA GLY A 87 -14.74 18.33 -18.04
C GLY A 87 -13.92 17.08 -17.71
N LEU A 88 -12.61 17.21 -17.43
CA LEU A 88 -11.72 16.10 -17.07
C LEU A 88 -11.21 16.19 -15.63
N CYS A 89 -10.71 17.35 -15.21
CA CYS A 89 -10.12 17.54 -13.88
C CYS A 89 -10.94 18.42 -12.93
N TYR A 90 -12.06 19.00 -13.38
CA TYR A 90 -12.93 19.90 -12.60
C TYR A 90 -12.27 21.19 -12.10
N GLU A 91 -11.11 21.58 -12.62
CA GLU A 91 -10.53 22.89 -12.33
C GLU A 91 -11.33 24.02 -13.02
N PRO A 92 -11.48 25.19 -12.36
CA PRO A 92 -12.01 26.40 -12.98
C PRO A 92 -11.27 26.77 -14.26
N LEU A 93 -12.05 26.99 -15.32
CA LEU A 93 -11.53 27.46 -16.59
C LEU A 93 -11.48 28.98 -16.61
N THR A 94 -10.60 29.48 -17.47
CA THR A 94 -10.48 30.90 -17.82
C THR A 94 -10.43 31.01 -19.34
N LYS A 95 -10.59 32.23 -19.88
CA LYS A 95 -10.37 32.52 -21.30
C LYS A 95 -9.01 32.03 -21.83
N LYS A 96 -7.99 31.94 -20.96
CA LYS A 96 -6.64 31.49 -21.33
C LYS A 96 -6.49 29.97 -21.26
N THR A 97 -7.18 29.32 -20.33
CA THR A 97 -6.98 27.90 -20.04
C THR A 97 -7.99 26.99 -20.73
N ALA A 98 -9.15 27.50 -21.17
CA ALA A 98 -10.16 26.70 -21.85
C ALA A 98 -9.70 26.19 -23.22
N SER A 99 -10.00 24.92 -23.49
CA SER A 99 -9.74 24.22 -24.74
C SER A 99 -10.96 23.39 -25.13
N ALA A 100 -11.21 23.27 -26.44
CA ALA A 100 -12.09 22.26 -26.99
C ALA A 100 -11.29 20.96 -27.13
N ASP A 101 -11.79 19.88 -26.55
CA ASP A 101 -11.18 18.55 -26.60
C ASP A 101 -12.11 17.57 -27.33
N ARG A 102 -11.58 16.83 -28.29
CA ARG A 102 -12.36 15.85 -29.07
C ARG A 102 -12.75 14.66 -28.19
N ILE A 103 -14.02 14.30 -28.18
CA ILE A 103 -14.50 13.10 -27.50
C ILE A 103 -14.01 11.84 -28.22
N ASN A 104 -14.27 11.77 -29.52
CA ASN A 104 -13.70 10.79 -30.42
C ASN A 104 -12.54 11.41 -31.21
N ASN A 105 -11.33 10.91 -30.97
CA ASN A 105 -10.11 11.41 -31.58
C ASN A 105 -10.00 11.14 -33.09
N LEU A 106 -10.79 10.19 -33.61
CA LEU A 106 -10.90 9.88 -35.05
C LEU A 106 -11.77 10.90 -35.80
N ARG A 107 -12.67 11.60 -35.10
CA ARG A 107 -13.50 12.67 -35.67
C ARG A 107 -12.86 14.03 -35.44
N GLY A 108 -13.20 15.00 -36.28
CA GLY A 108 -12.70 16.36 -36.14
C GLY A 108 -13.47 17.15 -35.07
N HIS A 109 -13.26 18.46 -35.05
CA HIS A 109 -14.03 19.35 -34.19
C HIS A 109 -15.40 19.60 -34.81
N GLU A 110 -16.40 18.88 -34.31
CA GLU A 110 -17.79 18.92 -34.73
C GLU A 110 -18.69 19.09 -33.49
N ASP A 111 -19.79 19.82 -33.61
CA ASP A 111 -20.75 19.96 -32.51
C ASP A 111 -21.26 18.55 -32.09
N GLY A 112 -21.26 18.28 -30.78
CA GLY A 112 -21.54 16.94 -30.23
C GLY A 112 -20.33 16.00 -30.11
N ASN A 113 -19.16 16.35 -30.65
CA ASN A 113 -17.90 15.61 -30.45
C ASN A 113 -16.91 16.36 -29.53
N ILE A 114 -17.36 17.35 -28.77
CA ILE A 114 -16.48 18.23 -27.98
C ILE A 114 -16.80 18.16 -26.49
N LEU A 115 -15.75 18.08 -25.68
CA LEU A 115 -15.76 18.34 -24.25
C LEU A 115 -14.91 19.58 -23.97
N ILE A 116 -15.39 20.53 -23.17
CA ILE A 116 -14.55 21.66 -22.77
C ILE A 116 -13.60 21.21 -21.66
N THR A 117 -12.31 21.42 -21.84
CA THR A 117 -11.28 21.01 -20.88
C THR A 117 -10.27 22.14 -20.67
N CYS A 118 -9.40 22.02 -19.67
CA CYS A 118 -8.24 22.88 -19.60
C CYS A 118 -7.18 22.41 -20.61
N SER A 119 -6.40 23.34 -21.16
CA SER A 119 -5.36 23.05 -22.14
C SER A 119 -4.36 21.99 -21.66
N SER A 120 -4.02 21.98 -20.36
CA SER A 120 -3.13 20.97 -19.78
C SER A 120 -3.72 19.56 -19.84
N CYS A 121 -5.01 19.39 -19.53
CA CYS A 121 -5.67 18.10 -19.65
C CYS A 121 -5.81 17.65 -21.11
N ASN A 122 -6.16 18.55 -22.03
CA ASN A 122 -6.25 18.20 -23.45
C ASN A 122 -4.90 17.69 -23.99
N ILE A 123 -3.80 18.40 -23.67
CA ILE A 123 -2.45 18.01 -24.08
C ILE A 123 -2.06 16.66 -23.45
N ALA A 124 -2.32 16.49 -22.15
CA ALA A 124 -1.96 15.28 -21.43
C ALA A 124 -2.79 14.05 -21.84
N ARG A 125 -4.06 14.25 -22.23
CA ARG A 125 -4.95 13.15 -22.66
C ARG A 125 -4.48 12.51 -23.96
N LYS A 126 -3.91 13.31 -24.87
CA LYS A 126 -3.53 12.87 -26.23
C LYS A 126 -4.71 12.16 -26.91
N ASP A 127 -4.58 10.86 -27.18
CA ASP A 127 -5.58 10.00 -27.79
C ASP A 127 -6.35 9.12 -26.79
N MET A 128 -6.00 9.16 -25.51
CA MET A 128 -6.60 8.34 -24.46
C MET A 128 -8.11 8.57 -24.34
N ASN A 129 -8.86 7.49 -24.15
CA ASN A 129 -10.31 7.55 -23.94
C ASN A 129 -10.67 8.48 -22.76
N ILE A 130 -11.71 9.31 -22.90
CA ILE A 130 -12.15 10.27 -21.88
C ILE A 130 -12.44 9.61 -20.53
N LYS A 131 -13.08 8.44 -20.51
CA LYS A 131 -13.40 7.73 -19.26
C LYS A 131 -12.11 7.29 -18.54
N ALA A 132 -11.17 6.72 -19.30
CA ALA A 132 -9.87 6.31 -18.78
C ALA A 132 -9.08 7.51 -18.23
N PHE A 133 -9.02 8.61 -18.97
CA PHE A 133 -8.30 9.81 -18.53
C PHE A 133 -8.97 10.50 -17.32
N ARG A 134 -10.31 10.54 -17.27
CA ARG A 134 -11.03 11.00 -16.07
C ARG A 134 -10.70 10.14 -14.86
N ARG A 135 -10.66 8.82 -15.03
CA ARG A 135 -10.25 7.91 -13.95
C ARG A 135 -8.82 8.19 -13.53
N GLN A 136 -7.89 8.38 -14.46
CA GLN A 136 -6.51 8.77 -14.14
C GLN A 136 -6.46 10.07 -13.33
N LYS A 137 -7.14 11.13 -13.76
CA LYS A 137 -7.19 12.42 -13.04
C LYS A 137 -7.82 12.30 -11.65
N LEU A 138 -8.81 11.43 -11.50
CA LEU A 138 -9.43 11.13 -10.22
C LEU A 138 -8.42 10.45 -9.27
N LEU A 139 -7.65 9.48 -9.76
CA LEU A 139 -6.60 8.81 -8.98
C LEU A 139 -5.47 9.76 -8.62
N GLU A 140 -5.00 10.57 -9.58
CA GLU A 140 -3.98 11.61 -9.35
C GLU A 140 -4.41 12.59 -8.25
N TYR A 141 -5.67 13.05 -8.27
CA TYR A 141 -6.20 13.96 -7.25
C TYR A 141 -6.23 13.33 -5.84
N ASN A 142 -6.47 12.02 -5.76
CA ASN A 142 -6.50 11.29 -4.50
C ASN A 142 -5.13 10.67 -4.15
N GLY A 143 -4.07 10.97 -4.91
CA GLY A 143 -2.78 10.28 -4.84
C GLY A 143 -2.19 10.19 -3.43
N ASP A 144 -2.30 11.26 -2.64
CA ASP A 144 -1.79 11.32 -1.26
C ASP A 144 -2.57 10.44 -0.28
N ARG A 145 -3.78 10.02 -0.64
CA ARG A 145 -4.64 9.18 0.20
C ARG A 145 -4.65 7.72 -0.22
N LEU A 146 -3.94 7.38 -1.29
CA LEU A 146 -3.83 6.05 -1.85
C LEU A 146 -2.47 5.43 -1.47
N ILE A 147 -2.44 4.11 -1.35
CA ILE A 147 -1.19 3.36 -1.19
C ILE A 147 -0.62 3.10 -2.58
N HIS A 148 0.65 3.42 -2.75
CA HIS A 148 1.40 3.16 -3.98
C HIS A 148 2.38 2.01 -3.76
N SER A 149 2.56 1.18 -4.79
CA SER A 149 3.68 0.25 -4.81
C SER A 149 4.99 1.02 -4.77
N ILE A 150 5.95 0.54 -3.98
CA ILE A 150 7.31 1.08 -3.98
C ILE A 150 7.98 0.64 -5.27
N ASP A 151 8.34 1.60 -6.11
CA ASP A 151 8.98 1.37 -7.41
C ASP A 151 10.49 1.65 -7.37
N GLU A 152 11.14 1.52 -8.52
CA GLU A 152 12.59 1.72 -8.67
C GLU A 152 13.05 3.11 -8.19
N ALA A 153 12.21 4.15 -8.37
CA ALA A 153 12.52 5.50 -7.92
C ALA A 153 12.52 5.63 -6.38
N GLN A 154 12.02 4.62 -5.67
CA GLN A 154 11.97 4.54 -4.21
C GLN A 154 12.72 3.30 -3.69
N SER A 155 13.66 2.76 -4.47
CA SER A 155 14.42 1.54 -4.14
C SER A 155 15.17 1.64 -2.80
N GLU A 156 15.66 2.82 -2.42
CA GLU A 156 16.27 3.05 -1.11
C GLU A 156 15.27 2.87 0.05
N VAL A 157 14.04 3.39 -0.11
CA VAL A 157 12.96 3.19 0.86
C VAL A 157 12.57 1.71 0.92
N TYR A 158 12.50 1.03 -0.22
CA TYR A 158 12.25 -0.41 -0.26
C TYR A 158 13.28 -1.19 0.57
N ARG A 159 14.59 -0.94 0.38
CA ARG A 159 15.66 -1.61 1.14
C ARG A 159 15.58 -1.31 2.64
N LEU A 160 15.27 -0.08 3.00
CA LEU A 160 15.10 0.31 4.41
C LEU A 160 13.92 -0.41 5.07
N MET A 161 12.78 -0.50 4.37
CA MET A 161 11.61 -1.27 4.83
C MET A 161 11.93 -2.77 4.91
N GLU A 162 12.49 -3.36 3.85
CA GLU A 162 12.80 -4.79 3.75
C GLU A 162 13.70 -5.27 4.92
N THR A 163 14.71 -4.49 5.25
CA THR A 163 15.66 -4.83 6.33
C THR A 163 15.04 -4.73 7.73
N ASN A 164 14.02 -3.87 7.90
CA ASN A 164 13.37 -3.56 9.17
C ASN A 164 12.00 -4.21 9.38
N ILE A 165 11.39 -4.81 8.35
CA ILE A 165 10.14 -5.57 8.52
C ILE A 165 10.41 -6.75 9.47
N THR A 166 9.56 -6.85 10.49
CA THR A 166 9.57 -7.92 11.48
C THR A 166 8.22 -8.64 11.47
N GLY A 167 8.21 -9.91 11.88
CA GLY A 167 6.98 -10.64 12.12
C GLY A 167 6.39 -10.33 13.50
N GLY A 168 5.32 -11.04 13.86
CA GLY A 168 4.81 -10.99 15.23
C GLY A 168 5.83 -11.56 16.24
N PRO A 169 6.01 -10.93 17.40
CA PRO A 169 6.86 -11.49 18.46
C PRO A 169 6.21 -12.73 19.06
N SER A 170 6.84 -13.88 18.90
CA SER A 170 6.49 -15.14 19.58
C SER A 170 7.48 -15.39 20.71
N ILE A 171 7.16 -14.89 21.91
CA ILE A 171 8.11 -14.84 23.03
C ILE A 171 7.58 -15.64 24.22
N ILE A 172 8.45 -16.46 24.80
CA ILE A 172 8.17 -17.24 26.01
C ILE A 172 8.82 -16.52 27.19
N PHE A 173 8.00 -15.86 28.02
CA PHE A 173 8.49 -15.16 29.22
C PHE A 173 8.66 -16.08 30.42
N ASN A 174 7.79 -17.10 30.53
CA ASN A 174 7.85 -18.12 31.55
C ASN A 174 7.39 -19.46 30.95
N ARG A 175 8.15 -20.53 31.19
CA ARG A 175 7.82 -21.88 30.67
C ARG A 175 6.69 -22.54 31.45
N PHE A 176 6.46 -22.14 32.70
CA PHE A 176 5.49 -22.80 33.55
C PHE A 176 4.87 -21.83 34.58
N ALA A 177 3.53 -21.78 34.59
CA ALA A 177 2.75 -21.07 35.59
C ALA A 177 1.54 -21.92 36.00
N LYS A 178 1.32 -22.04 37.31
CA LYS A 178 0.17 -22.76 37.90
C LYS A 178 -0.40 -21.97 39.07
N ALA A 179 -1.74 -21.93 39.13
CA ALA A 179 -2.46 -21.39 40.26
C ALA A 179 -2.06 -22.10 41.57
N ASP A 180 -1.98 -21.31 42.63
CA ASP A 180 -1.62 -21.71 44.00
C ASP A 180 -0.22 -22.33 44.15
N MET A 181 0.63 -22.25 43.12
CA MET A 181 1.96 -22.84 43.13
C MET A 181 3.05 -21.88 42.65
N THR A 182 2.81 -21.15 41.56
CA THR A 182 3.79 -20.22 40.99
C THR A 182 3.74 -18.86 41.70
N ARG A 183 4.89 -18.31 42.07
CA ARG A 183 5.00 -16.91 42.52
C ARG A 183 5.20 -15.98 41.31
N ILE A 184 4.41 -14.92 41.23
CA ILE A 184 4.44 -13.89 40.16
C ILE A 184 5.15 -12.62 40.65
N ARG A 185 5.22 -11.58 39.79
CA ARG A 185 5.87 -10.29 40.07
C ARG A 185 5.54 -9.76 41.47
N GLY A 186 6.58 -9.38 42.22
CA GLY A 186 6.46 -8.94 43.62
C GLY A 186 6.24 -10.07 44.63
N GLY A 187 6.52 -11.34 44.28
CA GLY A 187 6.45 -12.49 45.17
C GLY A 187 5.02 -12.99 45.48
N LYS A 188 4.01 -12.40 44.84
CA LYS A 188 2.59 -12.73 45.03
C LYS A 188 2.29 -14.15 44.54
N MET A 189 1.38 -14.85 45.20
CA MET A 189 0.93 -16.17 44.75
C MET A 189 0.01 -16.04 43.52
N CYS A 190 0.29 -16.79 42.45
CA CYS A 190 -0.62 -16.90 41.32
C CYS A 190 -1.94 -17.54 41.79
N LYS A 191 -3.09 -16.96 41.47
CA LYS A 191 -4.40 -17.54 41.79
C LYS A 191 -5.19 -18.01 40.57
N LYS A 192 -4.88 -17.45 39.41
CA LYS A 192 -5.54 -17.78 38.16
C LYS A 192 -4.61 -17.48 37.00
N VAL A 193 -4.68 -18.31 35.96
CA VAL A 193 -4.03 -18.09 34.68
C VAL A 193 -5.13 -17.75 33.67
N ILE A 194 -4.97 -16.65 32.95
CA ILE A 194 -5.95 -16.16 31.97
C ILE A 194 -5.19 -15.92 30.66
N GLY A 195 -5.73 -16.45 29.56
CA GLY A 195 -5.27 -16.14 28.21
C GLY A 195 -6.08 -14.98 27.62
N TYR A 196 -5.38 -14.03 27.00
CA TYR A 196 -5.99 -12.96 26.22
C TYR A 196 -5.55 -13.10 24.76
N ASP A 197 -6.48 -12.85 23.84
CA ASP A 197 -6.21 -12.78 22.41
C ASP A 197 -6.79 -11.47 21.88
N ALA A 198 -6.06 -10.85 20.95
CA ALA A 198 -6.51 -9.64 20.29
C ALA A 198 -7.52 -9.99 19.19
N ASN A 199 -8.70 -9.40 19.27
CA ASN A 199 -9.71 -9.58 18.24
C ASN A 199 -9.24 -8.95 16.91
N ALA A 200 -8.82 -9.81 15.97
CA ALA A 200 -8.46 -9.42 14.61
C ALA A 200 -7.31 -8.39 14.54
N LEU A 201 -6.21 -8.62 15.27
CA LEU A 201 -5.08 -7.68 15.40
C LEU A 201 -4.64 -7.01 14.08
N TYR A 202 -4.25 -7.79 13.07
CA TYR A 202 -3.78 -7.23 11.80
C TYR A 202 -4.87 -6.49 11.02
N LEU A 203 -6.11 -6.99 11.06
CA LEU A 203 -7.25 -6.34 10.42
C LEU A 203 -7.56 -4.98 11.09
N TRP A 204 -7.44 -4.90 12.41
CA TRP A 204 -7.59 -3.65 13.14
C TRP A 204 -6.49 -2.65 12.74
N CYS A 205 -5.23 -3.10 12.64
CA CYS A 205 -4.11 -2.28 12.18
C CYS A 205 -4.33 -1.75 10.76
N LEU A 206 -4.85 -2.58 9.84
CA LEU A 206 -5.18 -2.16 8.47
C LEU A 206 -6.23 -1.03 8.42
N GLY A 207 -7.11 -0.96 9.43
CA GLY A 207 -8.12 0.09 9.54
C GLY A 207 -7.61 1.42 10.11
N GLN A 208 -6.36 1.46 10.61
CA GLN A 208 -5.74 2.68 11.16
C GLN A 208 -5.08 3.52 10.07
N ASP A 209 -4.35 4.56 10.48
CA ASP A 209 -3.57 5.39 9.55
C ASP A 209 -2.51 4.53 8.87
N MET A 210 -2.52 4.55 7.53
CA MET A 210 -1.62 3.82 6.66
C MET A 210 -0.67 4.80 5.95
N PRO A 211 0.56 4.36 5.60
CA PRO A 211 1.51 5.16 4.83
C PRO A 211 1.04 5.31 3.37
N CYS A 212 0.29 6.38 3.11
CA CYS A 212 -0.25 6.72 1.80
C CYS A 212 0.62 7.77 1.08
N GLY A 213 0.31 7.98 -0.19
CA GLY A 213 1.08 8.84 -1.08
C GLY A 213 2.43 8.26 -1.45
N ARG A 214 3.25 9.07 -2.12
CA ARG A 214 4.63 8.71 -2.44
C ARG A 214 5.51 8.87 -1.20
N LEU A 215 6.09 7.76 -0.75
CA LEU A 215 7.09 7.74 0.32
C LEU A 215 8.33 8.55 -0.08
N THR A 216 8.76 9.47 0.77
CA THR A 216 9.93 10.32 0.49
C THR A 216 10.91 10.22 1.64
N LYS A 217 12.13 9.77 1.37
CA LYS A 217 13.21 9.81 2.36
C LYS A 217 13.74 11.24 2.46
N ILE A 218 13.84 11.77 3.67
CA ILE A 218 14.38 13.11 3.94
C ILE A 218 15.46 13.02 5.01
N ASP A 219 16.39 13.97 4.96
CA ASP A 219 17.38 14.16 6.01
C ASP A 219 16.72 14.63 7.31
N PRO A 220 17.26 14.19 8.48
CA PRO A 220 16.74 14.63 9.76
C PRO A 220 17.01 16.13 9.97
N TYR A 221 16.11 16.79 10.68
CA TYR A 221 16.24 18.19 11.06
C TYR A 221 15.92 18.39 12.55
N ILE A 222 16.42 19.49 13.12
CA ILE A 222 16.16 19.85 14.53
C ILE A 222 14.66 20.08 14.70
N GLY A 223 14.05 19.38 15.67
CA GLY A 223 12.60 19.44 15.93
C GLY A 223 11.77 18.40 15.19
N LEU A 224 12.39 17.49 14.41
CA LEU A 224 11.65 16.40 13.74
C LEU A 224 10.86 15.54 14.74
N ILE A 225 11.44 15.21 15.90
CA ILE A 225 10.73 14.43 16.93
C ILE A 225 9.53 15.23 17.47
N ASP A 226 9.71 16.51 17.75
CA ASP A 226 8.62 17.38 18.23
C ASP A 226 7.49 17.49 17.20
N ASP A 227 7.83 17.58 15.92
CA ASP A 227 6.85 17.58 14.83
C ASP A 227 6.12 16.23 14.69
N ILE A 228 6.78 15.10 14.94
CA ILE A 228 6.12 13.79 15.01
C ILE A 228 5.17 13.73 16.22
N LEU A 229 5.62 14.19 17.39
CA LEU A 229 4.81 14.22 18.61
C LEU A 229 3.57 15.11 18.45
N ALA A 230 3.70 16.22 17.69
CA ALA A 230 2.64 17.16 17.37
C ALA A 230 1.81 16.81 16.12
N ASP A 231 1.95 15.60 15.57
CA ASP A 231 1.21 15.10 14.39
C ASP A 231 1.41 15.95 13.11
N LYS A 232 2.50 16.72 13.03
CA LYS A 232 2.88 17.46 11.81
C LYS A 232 3.67 16.61 10.83
N GLN A 233 4.33 15.56 11.31
CA GLN A 233 5.04 14.59 10.48
C GLN A 233 4.52 13.18 10.73
N PHE A 234 4.33 12.45 9.65
CA PHE A 234 3.83 11.08 9.66
C PHE A 234 4.68 10.20 8.75
N GLY A 235 4.93 8.97 9.19
CA GLY A 235 5.73 8.00 8.44
C GLY A 235 6.59 7.14 9.36
N PHE A 236 7.87 6.99 9.01
CA PHE A 236 8.80 6.11 9.71
C PHE A 236 10.12 6.81 9.99
N ILE A 237 10.59 6.74 11.23
CA ILE A 237 11.87 7.31 11.65
C ILE A 237 12.92 6.21 11.73
N GLU A 238 14.08 6.41 11.10
CA GLU A 238 15.26 5.57 11.30
C GLU A 238 16.10 6.17 12.42
N CYS A 239 16.20 5.48 13.56
CA CYS A 239 16.86 6.02 14.73
C CYS A 239 17.57 4.97 15.58
N ASP A 240 18.44 5.47 16.46
CA ASP A 240 18.90 4.75 17.63
C ASP A 240 17.98 5.10 18.80
N ILE A 241 17.51 4.10 19.53
CA ILE A 241 16.61 4.25 20.67
C ILE A 241 17.03 3.33 21.80
N GLU A 242 16.84 3.75 23.04
CA GLU A 242 17.16 2.95 24.22
C GLU A 242 16.14 3.11 25.35
N THR A 243 16.07 2.08 26.19
CA THR A 243 15.35 2.07 27.46
C THR A 243 16.33 2.54 28.55
N PRO A 244 16.06 3.68 29.21
CA PRO A 244 16.89 4.17 30.31
C PRO A 244 17.01 3.14 31.44
N GLU A 245 18.14 3.17 32.17
CA GLU A 245 18.47 2.21 33.22
C GLU A 245 17.35 2.06 34.26
N HIS A 246 16.80 3.18 34.72
CA HIS A 246 15.73 3.22 35.72
C HIS A 246 14.40 2.59 35.26
N LEU A 247 14.22 2.35 33.95
CA LEU A 247 13.04 1.69 33.38
C LEU A 247 13.27 0.23 33.01
N LYS A 248 14.52 -0.28 33.07
CA LYS A 248 14.80 -1.68 32.72
C LYS A 248 14.07 -2.66 33.62
N GLU A 249 14.01 -2.40 34.93
CA GLU A 249 13.24 -3.24 35.87
C GLU A 249 11.73 -3.20 35.57
N HIS A 250 11.20 -2.09 35.06
CA HIS A 250 9.81 -2.00 34.65
C HIS A 250 9.53 -2.89 33.43
N PHE A 251 10.42 -2.86 32.44
CA PHE A 251 10.31 -3.59 31.17
C PHE A 251 10.98 -4.97 31.16
N ARG A 252 11.46 -5.48 32.30
CA ARG A 252 12.19 -6.75 32.38
C ARG A 252 11.43 -7.96 31.86
N GLU A 253 10.10 -7.92 31.97
CA GLU A 253 9.24 -9.00 31.52
C GLU A 253 9.14 -8.97 29.99
N MET A 254 8.91 -7.78 29.42
CA MET A 254 8.83 -7.58 27.98
C MET A 254 9.59 -6.31 27.61
N THR A 255 10.82 -6.51 27.14
CA THR A 255 11.63 -5.42 26.62
C THR A 255 10.92 -4.78 25.42
N PRO A 256 10.87 -3.44 25.34
CA PRO A 256 9.94 -2.75 24.43
C PRO A 256 10.39 -2.75 22.97
N ILE A 257 11.70 -2.85 22.69
CA ILE A 257 12.24 -2.68 21.33
C ILE A 257 12.44 -4.06 20.68
N PHE A 258 11.75 -4.32 19.57
CA PHE A 258 11.92 -5.54 18.80
C PHE A 258 12.88 -5.35 17.63
N LYS A 259 13.86 -6.25 17.49
CA LYS A 259 14.79 -6.25 16.37
C LYS A 259 15.18 -7.67 15.97
N ASN A 260 15.45 -7.85 14.69
CA ASN A 260 16.03 -9.10 14.20
C ASN A 260 17.54 -9.10 14.44
N VAL A 261 18.05 -10.20 15.00
CA VAL A 261 19.49 -10.45 15.14
C VAL A 261 19.82 -11.85 14.63
N GLU A 262 21.06 -12.03 14.18
CA GLU A 262 21.62 -13.37 14.01
C GLU A 262 22.02 -13.89 15.39
N ILE A 263 21.62 -15.12 15.68
CA ILE A 263 21.92 -15.77 16.95
C ILE A 263 22.81 -16.98 16.66
N ASP A 264 23.93 -17.03 17.37
CA ASP A 264 24.82 -18.20 17.42
C ASP A 264 24.11 -19.34 18.17
N PRO A 265 23.92 -20.53 17.55
CA PRO A 265 23.15 -21.62 18.11
C PRO A 265 23.92 -22.39 19.17
N THR A 266 24.32 -21.73 20.25
CA THR A 266 24.85 -22.43 21.41
C THR A 266 23.70 -22.99 22.24
N ALA A 267 23.96 -24.12 22.92
CA ALA A 267 23.01 -24.73 23.84
C ALA A 267 22.55 -23.76 24.93
N GLU A 268 23.43 -22.83 25.33
CA GLU A 268 23.14 -21.79 26.32
C GLU A 268 22.15 -20.73 25.79
N VAL A 269 22.24 -20.35 24.52
CA VAL A 269 21.46 -19.23 23.97
C VAL A 269 20.11 -19.69 23.40
N ILE A 270 20.06 -20.80 22.66
CA ILE A 270 18.81 -21.28 22.02
C ILE A 270 18.49 -22.76 22.22
N GLY A 271 19.33 -23.49 22.97
CA GLY A 271 19.19 -24.92 23.22
C GLY A 271 19.72 -25.80 22.09
N GLU A 272 19.82 -27.09 22.36
CA GLU A 272 20.51 -28.08 21.51
C GLU A 272 19.81 -28.38 20.16
N PHE A 273 18.55 -27.97 20.00
CA PHE A 273 17.71 -28.35 18.86
C PHE A 273 17.50 -27.23 17.83
N MET A 274 18.02 -26.03 18.08
CA MET A 274 17.83 -24.88 17.19
C MET A 274 19.10 -24.58 16.40
N ALA A 275 18.96 -24.37 15.09
CA ALA A 275 20.06 -24.02 14.19
C ALA A 275 20.24 -22.50 14.05
N GLU A 276 21.40 -22.10 13.49
CA GLU A 276 21.68 -20.73 13.06
C GLU A 276 20.49 -20.15 12.30
N SER A 277 19.92 -19.07 12.82
CA SER A 277 18.81 -18.39 12.16
C SER A 277 18.66 -16.97 12.66
N ARG A 278 18.18 -16.10 11.77
CA ARG A 278 17.75 -14.75 12.12
C ARG A 278 16.51 -14.86 13.01
N LYS A 279 16.59 -14.31 14.24
CA LYS A 279 15.49 -14.33 15.21
C LYS A 279 15.06 -12.91 15.58
N LEU A 280 13.76 -12.74 15.77
CA LEU A 280 13.21 -11.54 16.37
C LEU A 280 13.38 -11.62 17.90
N ILE A 281 14.09 -10.67 18.48
CA ILE A 281 14.28 -10.58 19.92
C ILE A 281 13.68 -9.30 20.48
N GLY A 282 13.31 -9.34 21.75
CA GLY A 282 13.14 -8.13 22.54
C GLY A 282 14.49 -7.58 23.00
N SER A 283 14.63 -6.25 23.05
CA SER A 283 15.85 -5.56 23.43
C SER A 283 15.56 -4.27 24.19
N TYR A 284 16.51 -3.84 25.02
CA TYR A 284 16.49 -2.51 25.63
C TYR A 284 17.03 -1.42 24.71
N PHE A 285 17.60 -1.78 23.55
CA PHE A 285 18.15 -0.80 22.62
C PHE A 285 18.00 -1.24 21.17
N GLY A 286 17.86 -0.27 20.28
CA GLY A 286 17.89 -0.43 18.82
C GLY A 286 18.90 0.53 18.23
N LYS A 287 19.64 0.07 17.20
CA LYS A 287 20.55 0.89 16.41
C LYS A 287 20.08 0.87 14.97
N LYS A 288 19.93 2.05 14.35
CA LYS A 288 19.39 2.22 12.99
C LYS A 288 18.11 1.42 12.75
N ILE A 289 17.20 1.43 13.72
CA ILE A 289 15.90 0.75 13.56
C ILE A 289 14.88 1.70 12.96
N LEU A 290 14.02 1.17 12.10
CA LEU A 290 12.92 1.91 11.49
C LEU A 290 11.65 1.78 12.35
N ILE A 291 11.19 2.89 12.92
CA ILE A 291 10.05 2.92 13.83
C ILE A 291 8.90 3.72 13.20
N TYR A 292 7.71 3.12 13.18
CA TYR A 292 6.50 3.83 12.79
C TYR A 292 6.18 4.96 13.78
N THR A 293 5.82 6.14 13.28
CA THR A 293 5.58 7.34 14.10
C THR A 293 4.65 7.12 15.30
N HIS A 294 3.53 6.39 15.16
CA HIS A 294 2.65 6.08 16.30
C HIS A 294 3.34 5.23 17.39
N LEU A 295 4.17 4.27 16.98
CA LEU A 295 4.95 3.45 17.93
C LEU A 295 6.05 4.30 18.60
N LEU A 296 6.67 5.22 17.88
CA LEU A 296 7.62 6.17 18.46
C LEU A 296 6.96 7.06 19.52
N LYS A 297 5.78 7.61 19.23
CA LYS A 297 5.00 8.41 20.19
C LYS A 297 4.75 7.60 21.47
N TRP A 298 4.35 6.34 21.32
CA TRP A 298 4.18 5.44 22.46
C TRP A 298 5.48 5.24 23.23
N TYR A 299 6.60 4.97 22.57
CA TYR A 299 7.91 4.81 23.23
C TYR A 299 8.34 6.04 24.02
N ILE A 300 8.23 7.24 23.45
CA ILE A 300 8.61 8.50 24.12
C ILE A 300 7.69 8.75 25.32
N ALA A 301 6.38 8.52 25.17
CA ALA A 301 5.43 8.65 26.27
C ALA A 301 5.71 7.68 27.45
N HIS A 302 6.39 6.57 27.17
CA HIS A 302 6.81 5.58 28.18
C HIS A 302 8.27 5.73 28.60
N GLY A 303 8.91 6.87 28.27
CA GLY A 303 10.23 7.24 28.77
C GLY A 303 11.41 6.64 28.02
N LEU A 304 11.21 5.98 26.88
CA LEU A 304 12.32 5.59 26.01
C LEU A 304 12.93 6.84 25.34
N VAL A 305 14.23 6.76 25.05
CA VAL A 305 15.01 7.90 24.56
C VAL A 305 15.56 7.60 23.18
N VAL A 306 15.26 8.47 22.21
CA VAL A 306 15.93 8.49 20.91
C VAL A 306 17.29 9.17 21.10
N THR A 307 18.38 8.44 20.86
CA THR A 307 19.74 8.94 21.03
C THR A 307 20.33 9.51 19.75
N LYS A 308 19.87 9.05 18.58
CA LYS A 308 20.30 9.55 17.28
C LYS A 308 19.23 9.33 16.23
N VAL A 309 18.98 10.33 15.39
CA VAL A 309 18.14 10.18 14.18
C VAL A 309 19.06 10.10 12.96
N HIS A 310 18.82 9.11 12.10
CA HIS A 310 19.59 8.91 10.87
C HIS A 310 18.83 9.39 9.63
N SER A 311 17.53 9.08 9.53
CA SER A 311 16.70 9.51 8.42
C SER A 311 15.20 9.46 8.77
N PHE A 312 14.37 10.04 7.91
CA PHE A 312 12.92 9.96 8.02
C PHE A 312 12.28 9.60 6.68
N VAL A 313 11.40 8.61 6.66
CA VAL A 313 10.54 8.29 5.52
C VAL A 313 9.21 8.98 5.75
N LYS A 314 9.01 10.10 5.06
CA LYS A 314 7.76 10.87 5.10
C LYS A 314 6.67 10.21 4.26
N CYS A 315 5.47 10.15 4.84
CA CYS A 315 4.26 9.61 4.24
C CYS A 315 3.08 10.58 4.45
N HIS A 316 1.96 10.30 3.77
CA HIS A 316 0.68 10.91 4.10
C HIS A 316 -0.16 9.94 4.94
N ALA A 317 -0.72 10.43 6.04
CA ALA A 317 -1.64 9.65 6.87
C ALA A 317 -3.03 9.60 6.22
N ALA A 318 -3.52 8.41 5.92
CA ALA A 318 -4.92 8.20 5.54
C ALA A 318 -5.36 6.77 5.87
N ARG A 319 -6.68 6.52 5.84
CA ARG A 319 -7.30 5.23 6.21
C ARG A 319 -8.03 4.58 5.03
N PRO A 320 -7.32 4.17 3.96
CA PRO A 320 -7.96 3.62 2.76
C PRO A 320 -8.77 2.36 3.02
N PHE A 321 -8.34 1.52 3.97
CA PHE A 321 -8.95 0.22 4.23
C PHE A 321 -9.98 0.21 5.38
N HIS A 322 -10.37 1.37 5.91
CA HIS A 322 -11.35 1.44 7.00
C HIS A 322 -12.66 0.70 6.66
N LYS A 323 -13.21 0.97 5.46
CA LYS A 323 -14.44 0.34 4.99
C LYS A 323 -14.30 -1.18 4.85
N PHE A 324 -13.12 -1.66 4.44
CA PHE A 324 -12.82 -3.09 4.38
C PHE A 324 -12.82 -3.72 5.77
N THR A 325 -12.17 -3.08 6.74
CA THR A 325 -12.15 -3.52 8.14
C THR A 325 -13.56 -3.59 8.75
N GLU A 326 -14.42 -2.60 8.46
CA GLU A 326 -15.83 -2.61 8.89
C GLU A 326 -16.58 -3.81 8.30
N ILE A 327 -16.53 -3.99 6.98
CA ILE A 327 -17.20 -5.11 6.27
C ILE A 327 -16.79 -6.46 6.85
N VAL A 328 -15.49 -6.68 7.09
CA VAL A 328 -15.01 -7.93 7.67
C VAL A 328 -15.46 -8.10 9.11
N SER A 329 -15.41 -7.04 9.91
CA SER A 329 -15.79 -7.10 11.32
C SER A 329 -17.30 -7.35 11.49
N ASP A 330 -18.14 -6.69 10.69
CA ASP A 330 -19.60 -6.89 10.68
C ASP A 330 -19.98 -8.32 10.29
N ALA A 331 -19.35 -8.85 9.24
CA ALA A 331 -19.62 -10.22 8.80
C ALA A 331 -19.20 -11.25 9.85
N ARG A 332 -18.11 -11.00 10.58
CA ARG A 332 -17.67 -11.85 11.70
C ARG A 332 -18.64 -11.81 12.87
N ARG A 333 -19.04 -10.62 13.32
CA ARG A 333 -20.06 -10.46 14.38
C ARG A 333 -21.37 -11.17 14.03
N THR A 334 -21.81 -11.00 12.78
CA THR A 334 -23.02 -11.68 12.28
C THR A 334 -22.89 -13.20 12.33
N GLY A 335 -21.70 -13.74 12.01
CA GLY A 335 -21.44 -15.19 12.10
C GLY A 335 -21.36 -15.71 13.53
N ASP A 336 -20.94 -14.88 14.49
CA ASP A 336 -20.93 -15.22 15.92
C ASP A 336 -22.35 -15.20 16.53
N GLU A 337 -23.22 -14.30 16.06
CA GLU A 337 -24.62 -14.19 16.49
C GLU A 337 -25.54 -15.26 15.87
N ASP A 338 -25.30 -15.62 14.60
CA ASP A 338 -26.14 -16.53 13.82
C ASP A 338 -25.33 -17.70 13.27
N LYS A 339 -25.50 -18.88 13.88
CA LYS A 339 -24.79 -20.12 13.48
C LYS A 339 -25.00 -20.49 12.01
N SER A 340 -26.10 -20.10 11.38
CA SER A 340 -26.31 -20.36 9.95
C SER A 340 -25.35 -19.59 9.04
N LYS A 341 -24.70 -18.55 9.57
CA LYS A 341 -23.73 -17.68 8.89
C LYS A 341 -22.29 -17.90 9.37
N GLU A 342 -22.03 -18.93 10.18
CA GLU A 342 -20.70 -19.28 10.69
C GLU A 342 -19.67 -19.47 9.56
N VAL A 343 -20.08 -20.10 8.46
CA VAL A 343 -19.23 -20.30 7.26
C VAL A 343 -18.83 -18.95 6.64
N ILE A 344 -19.73 -17.97 6.61
CA ILE A 344 -19.47 -16.63 6.10
C ILE A 344 -18.50 -15.91 7.04
N GLY A 345 -18.74 -15.93 8.36
CA GLY A 345 -17.85 -15.33 9.35
C GLY A 345 -16.43 -15.90 9.29
N THR A 346 -16.32 -17.23 9.18
CA THR A 346 -15.04 -17.95 9.05
C THR A 346 -14.34 -17.59 7.73
N SER A 347 -15.06 -17.54 6.61
CA SER A 347 -14.50 -17.13 5.32
C SER A 347 -14.00 -15.68 5.37
N MET A 348 -14.74 -14.79 6.00
CA MET A 348 -14.38 -13.38 6.13
C MET A 348 -13.18 -13.17 7.06
N LYS A 349 -12.96 -14.04 8.05
CA LYS A 349 -11.72 -14.05 8.83
C LYS A 349 -10.49 -14.28 7.94
N PHE A 350 -10.57 -15.21 6.98
CA PHE A 350 -9.50 -15.40 6.01
C PHE A 350 -9.33 -14.16 5.12
N VAL A 351 -10.44 -13.65 4.55
CA VAL A 351 -10.44 -12.46 3.69
C VAL A 351 -9.81 -11.27 4.40
N GLY A 352 -10.06 -11.07 5.70
CA GLY A 352 -9.49 -9.97 6.47
C GLY A 352 -7.98 -10.07 6.74
N ASN A 353 -7.44 -11.28 6.89
CA ASN A 353 -6.05 -11.48 7.30
C ASN A 353 -5.09 -11.70 6.12
N ALA A 354 -5.56 -12.34 5.05
CA ALA A 354 -4.71 -12.70 3.91
C ALA A 354 -4.10 -11.50 3.15
N PRO A 355 -4.82 -10.36 2.95
CA PRO A 355 -4.28 -9.20 2.23
C PRO A 355 -3.02 -8.62 2.86
N PHE A 356 -2.94 -8.59 4.21
CA PHE A 356 -1.77 -8.06 4.91
C PHE A 356 -0.49 -8.80 4.49
N GLY A 357 -0.51 -10.13 4.59
CA GLY A 357 0.64 -10.95 4.20
C GLY A 357 0.94 -10.84 2.70
N LYS A 358 -0.10 -10.72 1.88
CA LYS A 358 0.04 -10.58 0.43
C LYS A 358 0.70 -9.26 0.04
N SER A 359 0.30 -8.15 0.66
CA SER A 359 0.87 -6.82 0.38
C SER A 359 2.31 -6.67 0.89
N ALA A 360 2.73 -7.45 1.89
CA ALA A 360 4.11 -7.49 2.40
C ALA A 360 4.98 -8.59 1.75
N MET A 361 4.48 -9.29 0.74
CA MET A 361 5.15 -10.41 0.12
C MET A 361 6.40 -9.97 -0.64
N ASN A 362 7.55 -10.58 -0.33
CA ASN A 362 8.79 -10.30 -1.02
C ASN A 362 8.81 -10.96 -2.42
N GLN A 363 8.45 -10.18 -3.43
CA GLN A 363 8.41 -10.63 -4.83
C GLN A 363 9.78 -10.98 -5.40
N THR A 364 10.89 -10.49 -4.83
CA THR A 364 12.25 -10.84 -5.31
C THR A 364 12.60 -12.31 -5.10
N LYS A 365 11.89 -12.99 -4.18
CA LYS A 365 12.07 -14.42 -3.92
C LYS A 365 11.25 -15.30 -4.87
N HIS A 366 10.41 -14.71 -5.72
CA HIS A 366 9.62 -15.47 -6.69
C HIS A 366 10.55 -16.05 -7.74
N LYS A 367 10.50 -17.38 -7.90
CA LYS A 367 11.27 -18.09 -8.90
C LYS A 367 10.40 -18.33 -10.12
N ASN A 368 10.94 -18.06 -11.31
CA ASN A 368 10.31 -18.48 -12.57
C ASN A 368 10.67 -19.95 -12.82
N VAL A 369 9.71 -20.85 -12.61
CA VAL A 369 9.86 -22.26 -12.97
C VAL A 369 9.53 -22.43 -14.45
N ARG A 370 10.48 -22.93 -15.23
CA ARG A 370 10.29 -23.28 -16.63
C ARG A 370 10.49 -24.78 -16.80
N TYR A 371 9.56 -25.41 -17.50
CA TYR A 371 9.71 -26.77 -17.97
C TYR A 371 10.25 -26.70 -19.38
N GLU A 372 11.39 -27.35 -19.62
CA GLU A 372 12.04 -27.41 -20.91
C GLU A 372 12.53 -28.84 -21.13
N SER A 373 12.44 -29.31 -22.38
CA SER A 373 12.85 -30.65 -22.79
C SER A 373 13.94 -30.64 -23.85
N CYS A 374 14.32 -29.47 -24.36
CA CYS A 374 15.41 -29.30 -25.30
C CYS A 374 16.70 -28.91 -24.57
N ASP A 375 17.75 -29.73 -24.71
CA ASP A 375 19.04 -29.54 -24.01
C ASP A 375 19.71 -28.18 -24.34
N ASP A 376 19.59 -27.70 -25.58
CA ASP A 376 20.12 -26.40 -25.98
C ASP A 376 19.41 -25.25 -25.25
N GLU A 377 18.08 -25.35 -25.08
CA GLU A 377 17.30 -24.34 -24.36
C GLU A 377 17.52 -24.44 -22.84
N ILE A 378 17.68 -25.66 -22.31
CA ILE A 378 18.08 -25.88 -20.90
C ILE A 378 19.43 -25.20 -20.65
N SER A 379 20.41 -25.41 -21.51
CA SER A 379 21.74 -24.80 -21.40
C SER A 379 21.66 -23.27 -21.39
N LYS A 380 20.91 -22.67 -22.33
CA LYS A 380 20.66 -21.22 -22.36
C LYS A 380 19.95 -20.69 -21.11
N LEU A 381 19.14 -21.51 -20.44
CA LEU A 381 18.47 -21.12 -19.19
C LEU A 381 19.42 -21.21 -17.99
N ILE A 382 20.31 -22.20 -17.94
CA ILE A 382 21.34 -22.37 -16.91
C ILE A 382 22.33 -21.21 -16.94
N GLU A 383 22.73 -20.75 -18.14
CA GLU A 383 23.69 -19.67 -18.33
C GLU A 383 23.16 -18.27 -17.93
N LYS A 384 21.88 -18.14 -17.58
CA LYS A 384 21.33 -16.86 -17.14
C LYS A 384 21.82 -16.50 -15.75
N ASN A 385 22.20 -15.24 -15.55
CA ASN A 385 22.57 -14.68 -14.23
C ASN A 385 21.51 -14.84 -13.12
N LEU A 386 20.26 -15.16 -13.48
CA LEU A 386 19.15 -15.37 -12.54
C LEU A 386 18.79 -16.85 -12.36
N PHE A 387 19.58 -17.78 -12.93
CA PHE A 387 19.38 -19.21 -12.74
C PHE A 387 19.55 -19.59 -11.27
N GLN A 388 18.63 -20.40 -10.75
CA GLN A 388 18.59 -20.78 -9.32
C GLN A 388 18.78 -22.28 -9.10
N GLY A 389 18.49 -23.11 -10.10
CA GLY A 389 18.54 -24.57 -9.99
C GLY A 389 17.74 -25.25 -11.10
N LEU A 390 18.09 -26.51 -11.36
CA LEU A 390 17.44 -27.40 -12.31
C LEU A 390 17.10 -28.70 -11.56
N GLU A 391 15.89 -29.21 -11.76
CA GLU A 391 15.48 -30.52 -11.28
C GLU A 391 15.05 -31.34 -12.49
N GLU A 392 15.73 -32.47 -12.71
CA GLU A 392 15.40 -33.38 -13.80
C GLU A 392 14.20 -34.22 -13.42
N LEU A 393 13.11 -34.09 -14.17
CA LEU A 393 11.89 -34.85 -13.93
C LEU A 393 11.93 -36.11 -14.81
N ASN A 394 12.09 -37.27 -14.17
CA ASN A 394 12.02 -38.63 -14.74
C ASN A 394 13.26 -39.20 -15.45
N GLY A 395 14.49 -38.83 -15.09
CA GLY A 395 15.70 -39.57 -15.51
C GLY A 395 15.76 -39.95 -17.00
N SER A 396 15.26 -39.05 -17.84
CA SER A 396 15.09 -39.28 -19.27
C SER A 396 15.68 -38.12 -20.06
N THR A 397 16.94 -37.80 -19.78
CA THR A 397 17.87 -37.45 -20.85
C THR A 397 18.10 -38.67 -21.73
N LYS A 398 17.92 -38.51 -23.04
CA LYS A 398 18.40 -39.47 -24.03
C LYS A 398 19.87 -39.22 -24.32
#